data_AF-A0A955Y1X3-F1
#
_entry.id   AF-A0A955Y1X3-F1
#
_cell.length_a   1.000
_cell.length_b   1.000
_cell.length_c   1.000
_cell.angle_alpha   90.00
_cell.angle_beta   90.00
_cell.angle_gamma   90.00
#
_symmetry.space_group_name_H-M   'P 1'
#
loop_
_entity.id
_entity.type
_entity.pdbx_description
1 polymer ?
#
loop_
_entity_poly.entity_id
_entity_poly.type
_entity_poly.pdbx_seq_one_letter_code
_entity_poly.pdbx_strand_id
1 'polypeptide(L)'
;MSICRRCTWFTGSGCIANIPYGTEPLPVGPEDPCCGRFEVVSSCDPCGACCREAFDAVPADGGGLPEELTEPLHELFTSVKRVPGMFGGTRCACLRGDGESAPFRCTHYAVRPTACRELERGSENCLLARRRVRLSPPPPRR
;
A
#
# COMPACT_ATOMS: atom_id res chain seq x y z
N MET A 1 13.47 3.63 24.15
CA MET A 1 12.68 3.34 22.93
C MET A 1 13.14 4.28 21.81
N SER A 2 13.64 3.74 20.70
CA SER A 2 14.17 4.54 19.59
C SER A 2 13.04 5.11 18.70
N ILE A 3 12.81 6.41 18.78
CA ILE A 3 11.85 7.14 17.93
C ILE A 3 12.28 7.00 16.46
N CYS A 4 11.35 6.63 15.57
CA CYS A 4 11.65 6.42 14.16
C CYS A 4 11.96 7.70 13.39
N ARG A 5 11.27 8.80 13.75
CA ARG A 5 11.22 10.08 13.01
C ARG A 5 10.85 9.95 11.51
N ARG A 6 10.31 8.81 11.10
CA ARG A 6 10.07 8.46 9.69
C ARG A 6 8.59 8.49 9.30
N CYS A 7 7.68 8.29 10.25
CA CYS A 7 6.26 8.41 9.93
C CYS A 7 5.78 9.86 9.95
N THR A 8 4.80 10.16 9.09
CA THR A 8 4.05 11.44 9.01
C THR A 8 3.47 11.92 10.33
N TRP A 9 3.36 11.02 11.31
CA TRP A 9 2.80 11.24 12.64
C TRP A 9 3.79 11.75 13.70
N PHE A 10 5.03 12.08 13.32
CA PHE A 10 6.05 12.57 14.26
C PHE A 10 5.92 14.07 14.52
N THR A 11 5.83 14.47 15.80
CA THR A 11 5.74 15.89 16.22
C THR A 11 6.92 16.34 17.08
N GLY A 12 8.17 16.06 16.69
CA GLY A 12 9.36 16.53 17.41
C GLY A 12 9.62 15.86 18.78
N SER A 13 8.56 15.59 19.54
CA SER A 13 8.50 15.00 20.88
C SER A 13 8.08 13.52 20.87
N GLY A 14 7.54 13.00 19.77
CA GLY A 14 7.09 11.61 19.67
C GLY A 14 6.24 11.34 18.44
N CYS A 15 5.83 10.08 18.26
CA CYS A 15 4.79 9.73 17.28
C CYS A 15 3.42 9.89 17.96
N ILE A 16 2.46 10.54 17.29
CA ILE A 16 1.10 10.75 17.79
C ILE A 16 0.06 10.20 16.82
N ALA A 17 -0.99 9.55 17.32
CA ALA A 17 -2.07 9.10 16.46
C ALA A 17 -2.96 10.30 16.13
N ASN A 18 -3.28 10.50 14.85
CA ASN A 18 -4.32 11.46 14.48
C ASN A 18 -5.68 10.84 14.76
N ILE A 19 -6.36 11.47 15.68
CA ILE A 19 -7.67 11.11 16.21
C ILE A 19 -8.68 12.17 15.74
N PRO A 20 -10.00 11.91 15.84
CA PRO A 20 -11.01 12.83 15.34
C PRO A 20 -10.76 14.29 15.76
N TYR A 21 -11.04 15.22 14.86
CA TYR A 21 -10.83 16.65 15.10
C TYR A 21 -11.47 17.06 16.45
N GLY A 22 -10.69 17.75 17.29
CA GLY A 22 -11.12 18.17 18.63
C GLY A 22 -10.77 17.21 19.77
N THR A 23 -10.00 16.15 19.52
CA THR A 23 -9.48 15.26 20.56
C THR A 23 -7.97 15.45 20.76
N GLU A 24 -7.49 15.26 21.99
CA GLU A 24 -6.06 15.41 22.34
C GLU A 24 -5.20 14.29 21.76
N PRO A 25 -4.19 14.57 20.90
CA PRO A 25 -3.41 13.54 20.24
C PRO A 25 -2.82 12.52 21.21
N LEU A 26 -3.01 11.24 20.91
CA LEU A 26 -2.52 10.15 21.77
C LEU A 26 -1.08 9.77 21.40
N PRO A 27 -0.18 9.58 22.38
CA PRO A 27 1.15 9.02 22.14
C PRO A 27 1.06 7.62 21.52
N VAL A 28 1.95 7.33 20.58
CA VAL A 28 2.04 6.04 19.88
C VAL A 28 3.35 5.33 20.22
N GLY A 29 3.22 4.18 20.88
CA GLY A 29 4.29 3.22 21.12
C GLY A 29 4.53 2.29 19.92
N PRO A 30 5.68 1.59 19.87
CA PRO A 30 5.99 0.65 18.80
C PRO A 30 5.04 -0.55 18.73
N GLU A 31 4.44 -0.92 19.86
CA GLU A 31 3.42 -1.95 20.00
C GLU A 31 2.00 -1.48 19.64
N ASP A 32 1.75 -0.20 19.42
CA ASP A 32 0.42 0.27 19.04
C ASP A 32 0.15 0.06 17.54
N PRO A 33 -1.03 -0.46 17.15
CA PRO A 33 -1.43 -0.68 15.74
C PRO A 33 -1.29 0.51 14.78
N CYS A 34 -1.35 1.73 15.31
CA CYS A 34 -1.14 2.96 14.56
C CYS A 34 0.34 3.22 14.21
N CYS A 35 1.28 2.52 14.85
CA CYS A 35 2.69 2.63 14.52
C CYS A 35 2.99 2.04 13.13
N GLY A 36 3.77 2.77 12.33
CA GLY A 36 4.29 2.29 11.05
C GLY A 36 5.20 1.06 11.15
N ARG A 37 5.62 0.66 12.36
CA ARG A 37 6.46 -0.53 12.60
C ARG A 37 5.72 -1.71 13.20
N PHE A 38 4.46 -1.51 13.57
CA PHE A 38 3.66 -2.53 14.25
C PHE A 38 3.43 -3.76 13.37
N GLU A 39 3.18 -3.52 12.09
CA GLU A 39 2.78 -4.57 11.15
C GLU A 39 3.99 -5.10 10.36
N VAL A 40 4.26 -6.40 10.50
CA VAL A 40 5.29 -7.11 9.73
C VAL A 40 4.65 -7.74 8.51
N VAL A 41 5.12 -7.37 7.31
CA VAL A 41 4.64 -7.92 6.03
C VAL A 41 5.71 -8.82 5.41
N SER A 42 5.59 -10.13 5.62
CA SER A 42 6.56 -11.11 5.09
C SER A 42 6.27 -11.51 3.63
N SER A 43 5.01 -11.45 3.19
CA SER A 43 4.60 -11.82 1.83
C SER A 43 3.41 -11.01 1.32
N CYS A 44 3.32 -10.89 -0.01
CA CYS A 44 2.16 -10.34 -0.71
C CYS A 44 1.07 -11.39 -0.95
N ASP A 45 1.42 -12.68 -0.89
CA ASP A 45 0.56 -13.82 -1.18
C ASP A 45 -0.85 -13.72 -0.56
N PRO A 46 -1.01 -13.33 0.72
CA PRO A 46 -2.33 -13.28 1.35
C PRO A 46 -3.10 -11.98 1.08
N CYS A 47 -2.43 -10.88 0.72
CA CYS A 47 -3.09 -9.56 0.70
C CYS A 47 -3.27 -8.97 -0.68
N GLY A 48 -2.24 -9.02 -1.54
CA GLY A 48 -2.20 -8.29 -2.80
C GLY A 48 -2.57 -6.80 -2.71
N ALA A 49 -2.47 -6.16 -1.54
CA ALA A 49 -3.20 -4.92 -1.22
C ALA A 49 -3.02 -3.79 -2.24
N CYS A 50 -1.76 -3.47 -2.58
CA CYS A 50 -1.44 -2.41 -3.54
C CYS A 50 -1.85 -2.75 -4.98
N CYS A 51 -1.79 -4.02 -5.37
CA CYS A 51 -2.15 -4.46 -6.72
C CYS A 51 -3.65 -4.70 -6.90
N ARG A 52 -4.39 -4.99 -5.82
CA ARG A 52 -5.83 -5.17 -5.85
C ARG A 52 -6.52 -3.82 -5.95
N GLU A 53 -6.66 -3.09 -4.87
CA GLU A 53 -7.66 -2.01 -4.81
C GLU A 53 -7.19 -0.77 -4.06
N ALA A 54 -5.94 -0.73 -3.60
CA ALA A 54 -5.45 0.46 -2.88
C ALA A 54 -5.29 1.70 -3.77
N PHE A 55 -5.05 1.52 -5.08
CA PHE A 55 -4.78 2.62 -6.01
C PHE A 55 -5.51 2.43 -7.34
N ASP A 56 -6.17 3.48 -7.80
CA ASP A 56 -6.91 3.47 -9.06
C ASP A 56 -6.03 3.76 -10.28
N ALA A 57 -4.88 4.43 -10.07
CA ALA A 57 -3.87 4.66 -11.09
C ALA A 57 -2.48 4.56 -10.46
N VAL A 58 -1.53 4.00 -11.21
CA VAL A 58 -0.13 3.88 -10.79
C VAL A 58 0.74 4.24 -11.98
N PRO A 59 1.58 5.28 -11.90
CA PRO A 59 2.49 5.63 -12.97
C PRO A 59 3.32 4.42 -13.42
N ALA A 60 3.39 4.20 -14.73
CA ALA A 60 4.19 3.15 -15.34
C ALA A 60 5.62 3.60 -15.68
N ASP A 61 6.09 4.67 -15.05
CA ASP A 61 7.38 5.28 -15.30
C ASP A 61 8.56 4.44 -14.77
N GLY A 62 9.69 4.48 -15.45
CA GLY A 62 10.93 3.84 -15.00
C GLY A 62 10.88 2.31 -14.92
N GLY A 63 9.86 1.64 -15.46
CA GLY A 63 9.73 0.18 -15.53
C GLY A 63 9.58 -0.34 -16.95
N GLY A 64 10.06 -1.55 -17.21
CA GLY A 64 9.98 -2.22 -18.53
C GLY A 64 8.67 -2.96 -18.75
N LEU A 65 7.54 -2.38 -18.33
CA LEU A 65 6.24 -3.01 -18.55
C LEU A 65 5.88 -2.97 -20.05
N PRO A 66 5.36 -4.07 -20.62
CA PRO A 66 4.85 -4.09 -21.99
C PRO A 66 3.70 -3.11 -22.19
N GLU A 67 3.54 -2.61 -23.42
CA GLU A 67 2.50 -1.63 -23.79
C GLU A 67 1.09 -2.15 -23.47
N GLU A 68 0.85 -3.47 -23.62
CA GLU A 68 -0.43 -4.12 -23.36
C GLU A 68 -0.85 -4.09 -21.88
N LEU A 69 0.12 -3.88 -20.98
CA LEU A 69 -0.08 -3.75 -19.53
C LEU A 69 -0.12 -2.30 -19.06
N THR A 70 -0.08 -1.35 -19.99
CA THR A 70 -0.11 0.09 -19.72
C THR A 70 -1.24 0.77 -20.48
N GLU A 71 -1.66 1.92 -20.01
CA GLU A 71 -2.67 2.74 -20.68
C GLU A 71 -2.38 4.25 -20.49
N PRO A 72 -2.67 5.09 -21.48
CA PRO A 72 -2.57 6.54 -21.31
C PRO A 72 -3.52 7.02 -20.21
N LEU A 73 -3.00 7.74 -19.22
CA LEU A 73 -3.80 8.38 -18.17
C LEU A 73 -4.11 9.84 -18.53
N HIS A 74 -3.14 10.54 -19.10
CA HIS A 74 -3.28 11.88 -19.67
C HIS A 74 -2.21 12.10 -20.76
N GLU A 75 -2.21 13.24 -21.46
CA GLU A 75 -1.33 13.53 -22.61
C GLU A 75 0.17 13.25 -22.36
N LEU A 76 0.63 13.37 -21.11
CA LEU A 76 2.03 13.19 -20.72
C LEU A 76 2.29 12.03 -19.75
N PHE A 77 1.26 11.25 -19.39
CA PHE A 77 1.38 10.22 -18.34
C PHE A 77 0.76 8.90 -18.74
N THR A 78 1.51 7.83 -18.53
CA THR A 78 1.07 6.45 -18.69
C THR A 78 0.87 5.81 -17.32
N SER A 79 -0.24 5.10 -17.14
CA SER A 79 -0.52 4.31 -15.96
C SER A 79 -0.37 2.82 -16.27
N VAL A 80 -0.06 2.04 -15.24
CA VAL A 80 -0.27 0.59 -15.27
C VAL A 80 -1.76 0.34 -15.45
N LYS A 81 -2.09 -0.54 -16.39
CA LYS A 81 -3.47 -0.84 -16.74
C LYS A 81 -4.23 -1.47 -15.58
N ARG A 82 -5.49 -1.06 -15.41
CA ARG A 82 -6.41 -1.62 -14.40
C ARG A 82 -7.51 -2.41 -15.10
N VAL A 83 -7.82 -3.60 -14.61
CA VAL A 83 -8.85 -4.50 -15.14
C VAL A 83 -9.93 -4.77 -14.09
N PRO A 84 -11.17 -5.10 -14.48
CA PRO A 84 -12.21 -5.45 -13.52
C PRO A 84 -11.79 -6.56 -12.54
N GLY A 85 -12.12 -6.37 -11.27
CA GLY A 85 -11.94 -7.35 -10.21
C GLY A 85 -13.08 -8.39 -10.18
N MET A 86 -12.80 -9.58 -9.63
CA MET A 86 -13.78 -10.68 -9.55
C MET A 86 -15.00 -10.32 -8.67
N PHE A 87 -14.80 -9.54 -7.61
CA PHE A 87 -15.84 -9.12 -6.67
C PHE A 87 -16.21 -7.64 -6.81
N GLY A 88 -16.02 -7.07 -8.01
CA GLY A 88 -16.17 -5.64 -8.27
C GLY A 88 -14.88 -4.85 -8.07
N GLY A 89 -14.93 -3.55 -8.40
CA GLY A 89 -13.76 -2.67 -8.43
C GLY A 89 -12.80 -2.99 -9.57
N THR A 90 -11.58 -2.46 -9.48
CA THR A 90 -10.49 -2.71 -10.44
C THR A 90 -9.28 -3.31 -9.75
N ARG A 91 -8.44 -4.02 -10.50
CA ARG A 91 -7.13 -4.57 -10.07
C ARG A 91 -6.06 -4.33 -11.12
N CYS A 92 -4.81 -4.33 -10.71
CA CYS A 92 -3.67 -4.23 -11.61
C CYS A 92 -3.67 -5.38 -12.63
N ALA A 93 -3.47 -5.07 -13.91
CA ALA A 93 -3.39 -6.06 -14.98
C ALA A 93 -2.27 -7.12 -14.76
N CYS A 94 -1.22 -6.77 -14.01
CA CYS A 94 -0.12 -7.68 -13.67
C CYS A 94 -0.46 -8.67 -12.53
N LEU A 95 -1.56 -8.47 -11.81
CA LEU A 95 -1.94 -9.29 -10.66
C LEU A 95 -2.53 -10.63 -11.10
N ARG A 96 -2.07 -11.72 -10.47
CA ARG A 96 -2.64 -13.06 -10.57
C ARG A 96 -3.00 -13.57 -9.18
N GLY A 97 -3.87 -14.58 -9.15
CA GLY A 97 -4.47 -15.09 -7.93
C GLY A 97 -5.70 -14.30 -7.47
N ASP A 98 -6.42 -14.91 -6.55
CA ASP A 98 -7.63 -14.37 -5.91
C ASP A 98 -7.50 -14.34 -4.37
N GLY A 99 -6.39 -14.84 -3.82
CA GLY A 99 -6.14 -14.91 -2.38
C GLY A 99 -6.87 -16.04 -1.65
N GLU A 100 -7.77 -16.75 -2.33
CA GLU A 100 -8.54 -17.87 -1.78
C GLU A 100 -8.06 -19.20 -2.36
N SER A 101 -8.21 -19.36 -3.68
CA SER A 101 -7.81 -20.55 -4.42
C SER A 101 -6.36 -20.46 -4.92
N ALA A 102 -5.86 -19.24 -5.14
CA ALA A 102 -4.49 -19.01 -5.58
C ALA A 102 -3.89 -17.74 -4.95
N PRO A 103 -2.62 -17.78 -4.47
CA PRO A 103 -1.99 -16.66 -3.80
C PRO A 103 -1.81 -15.46 -4.74
N PHE A 104 -1.88 -14.25 -4.19
CA PHE A 104 -1.64 -13.04 -4.95
C PHE A 104 -0.17 -12.93 -5.38
N ARG A 105 0.06 -12.85 -6.70
CA ARG A 105 1.40 -12.66 -7.27
C ARG A 105 1.39 -11.63 -8.38
N CYS A 106 2.35 -10.71 -8.35
CA CYS A 106 2.61 -9.83 -9.48
C CYS A 106 3.49 -10.57 -10.49
N THR A 107 3.02 -10.69 -11.73
CA THR A 107 3.75 -11.35 -12.83
C THR A 107 5.00 -10.60 -13.27
N HIS A 108 5.10 -9.31 -12.94
CA HIS A 108 6.18 -8.42 -13.37
C HIS A 108 6.94 -7.80 -12.18
N TYR A 109 7.02 -8.52 -11.06
CA TYR A 109 7.61 -8.00 -9.81
C TYR A 109 9.07 -7.52 -9.98
N ALA A 110 9.84 -8.18 -10.85
CA ALA A 110 11.26 -7.87 -11.10
C ALA A 110 11.47 -6.58 -11.91
N VAL A 111 10.53 -6.23 -12.80
CA VAL A 111 10.63 -5.08 -13.72
C VAL A 111 9.67 -3.95 -13.33
N ARG A 112 9.29 -3.90 -12.05
CA ARG A 112 8.33 -2.93 -11.51
C ARG A 112 8.73 -1.48 -11.87
N PRO A 113 7.75 -0.66 -12.29
CA PRO A 113 7.87 0.80 -12.35
C PRO A 113 8.32 1.40 -11.02
N THR A 114 8.82 2.63 -11.06
CA THR A 114 9.29 3.36 -9.87
C THR A 114 8.22 3.39 -8.79
N ALA A 115 7.00 3.81 -9.13
CA ALA A 115 5.87 3.85 -8.19
C ALA A 115 5.56 2.48 -7.54
N CYS A 116 5.71 1.39 -8.29
CA CYS A 116 5.53 0.03 -7.77
C CYS A 116 6.68 -0.45 -6.88
N ARG A 117 7.91 0.07 -7.05
CA ARG A 117 9.07 -0.24 -6.21
C ARG A 117 8.96 0.43 -4.85
N GLU A 118 8.44 1.65 -4.79
CA GLU A 118 8.16 2.35 -3.53
C GLU A 118 7.14 1.61 -2.64
N LEU A 119 6.35 0.71 -3.25
CA LEU A 119 5.39 -0.18 -2.60
C LEU A 119 6.00 -1.54 -2.19
N GLU A 120 7.31 -1.65 -2.08
CA GLU A 120 7.98 -2.89 -1.64
C GLU A 120 7.44 -3.39 -0.28
N ARG A 121 7.46 -4.71 -0.09
CA ARG A 121 6.89 -5.37 1.09
C ARG A 121 7.40 -4.74 2.38
N GLY A 122 6.49 -4.33 3.26
CA GLY A 122 6.83 -3.72 4.55
C GLY A 122 7.31 -2.27 4.49
N SER A 123 7.39 -1.67 3.31
CA SER A 123 7.60 -0.23 3.16
C SER A 123 6.43 0.58 3.74
N GLU A 124 6.65 1.87 3.97
CA GLU A 124 5.61 2.78 4.45
C GLU A 124 4.41 2.83 3.50
N ASN A 125 4.65 2.87 2.19
CA ASN A 125 3.59 2.87 1.18
C ASN A 125 2.86 1.52 1.11
N CYS A 126 3.55 0.40 1.35
CA CYS A 126 2.91 -0.92 1.46
C CYS A 126 1.92 -0.94 2.64
N LEU A 127 2.34 -0.43 3.80
CA LEU A 127 1.48 -0.36 4.98
C LEU A 127 0.32 0.63 4.80
N LEU A 128 0.56 1.77 4.13
CA LEU A 128 -0.51 2.69 3.76
C LEU A 128 -1.55 2.01 2.86
N ALA A 129 -1.10 1.25 1.86
CA ALA A 129 -1.99 0.49 0.97
C ALA A 129 -2.84 -0.51 1.78
N ARG A 130 -2.24 -1.27 2.69
CA ARG A 130 -2.95 -2.21 3.58
C ARG A 130 -3.99 -1.53 4.45
N ARG A 131 -3.69 -0.36 5.02
CA ARG A 131 -4.66 0.44 5.79
C ARG A 131 -5.82 0.92 4.94
N ARG A 132 -5.56 1.41 3.72
CA ARG A 132 -6.59 1.89 2.79
C ARG A 132 -7.61 0.80 2.44
N VAL A 133 -7.14 -0.44 2.34
CA VAL A 133 -7.98 -1.62 2.06
C VAL A 133 -8.42 -2.36 3.33
N ARG A 134 -8.28 -1.74 4.51
CA ARG A 134 -8.73 -2.25 5.82
C ARG A 134 -8.16 -3.61 6.21
N LEU A 135 -6.95 -3.95 5.76
CA LEU A 135 -6.24 -5.17 6.15
C LEU A 135 -5.38 -4.99 7.40
N SER A 136 -4.96 -3.75 7.70
CA SER A 136 -4.26 -3.43 8.93
C SER A 136 -5.28 -3.32 10.08
N PRO A 137 -4.92 -3.74 11.30
CA PRO A 137 -5.79 -3.58 12.46
C PRO A 137 -6.11 -2.10 12.71
N PRO A 138 -7.33 -1.78 13.20
CA PRO A 138 -7.68 -0.42 13.54
C PRO A 138 -6.76 0.11 14.65
N PRO A 139 -6.58 1.44 14.72
CA PRO A 139 -5.88 2.03 15.87
C PRO A 139 -6.58 1.63 17.18
N PRO A 140 -5.83 1.48 18.27
CA PRO A 140 -6.41 1.17 19.56
C PRO A 140 -7.40 2.28 19.96
N ARG A 141 -8.57 1.89 20.44
CA ARG A 141 -9.52 2.82 21.07
C ARG A 141 -9.08 2.95 22.53
N ARG A 142 -8.42 4.06 22.87
CA ARG A 142 -8.12 4.43 24.25
C ARG A 142 -9.05 5.56 24.65
#